data_AF-A0A9P1BRF3-F1
#
_entry.id   AF-A0A9P1BRF3-F1
#
_cell.length_a   1.000
_cell.length_b   1.000
_cell.length_c   1.000
_cell.angle_alpha   90.00
_cell.angle_beta   90.00
_cell.angle_gamma   90.00
#
_symmetry.space_group_name_H-M   'P 1'
#
loop_
_entity.id
_entity.type
_entity.pdbx_description
1 polymer ?
#
loop_
_entity_poly.entity_id
_entity_poly.type
_entity_poly.pdbx_seq_one_letter_code
_entity_poly.pdbx_strand_id
1 'polypeptide(L)'
;MFQFFCLFAVEWCLWEDDVVAWALLRWEVGSGTFVRSKLVAIHFNGEEVPVVRRGRLNARSGEVMALLGEAHATLEVKRKEDLHLNFICERLMKVLTADAMEKSMSAEALRKDYENLIAEQKMKKASSQKSIGPRTAKETQKNITVDWALSAVGDATGPYNWALLEPEKLELHNAGYGGIVESGIPRNGPYCTR
;
A
#
# COMPACT_ATOMS: atom_id res chain seq x y z
N MET A 1 9.36 3.09 18.84
CA MET A 1 8.58 3.99 17.97
C MET A 1 8.09 3.12 16.83
N PHE A 2 6.89 2.56 16.97
CA PHE A 2 6.35 1.53 16.06
C PHE A 2 5.64 2.23 14.91
N GLN A 3 6.11 1.99 13.68
CA GLN A 3 5.74 2.76 12.49
C GLN A 3 4.82 1.94 11.57
N PHE A 4 3.75 1.41 12.15
CA PHE A 4 2.70 0.70 11.42
C PHE A 4 1.72 1.73 10.84
N PHE A 5 2.01 2.20 9.62
CA PHE A 5 1.16 3.17 8.91
C PHE A 5 0.49 2.51 7.71
N CYS A 6 -0.80 2.27 7.86
CA CYS A 6 -1.70 1.76 6.85
C CYS A 6 -2.09 2.82 5.83
N LEU A 7 -1.59 2.65 4.62
CA LEU A 7 -2.38 2.28 3.45
C LEU A 7 -3.56 3.15 3.02
N PHE A 8 -3.37 3.84 1.89
CA PHE A 8 -4.34 4.30 0.88
C PHE A 8 -5.32 5.43 1.24
N ALA A 9 -5.02 6.69 0.97
CA ALA A 9 -6.11 7.67 0.85
C ALA A 9 -5.87 8.79 -0.17
N VAL A 10 -4.63 8.95 -0.63
CA VAL A 10 -4.29 10.04 -1.56
C VAL A 10 -4.41 9.61 -3.03
N GLU A 11 -4.53 8.30 -3.33
CA GLU A 11 -4.58 7.79 -4.72
C GLU A 11 -5.69 6.76 -5.03
N TRP A 12 -6.78 6.69 -4.23
CA TRP A 12 -7.95 5.85 -4.58
C TRP A 12 -8.65 6.26 -5.87
N CYS A 13 -8.41 7.47 -6.37
CA CYS A 13 -8.88 7.89 -7.69
C CYS A 13 -8.26 7.08 -8.85
N LEU A 14 -7.21 6.29 -8.60
CA LEU A 14 -6.60 5.44 -9.62
C LEU A 14 -7.06 3.99 -9.56
N TRP A 15 -7.70 3.59 -8.46
CA TRP A 15 -8.15 2.22 -8.22
C TRP A 15 -9.66 2.19 -8.37
N GLU A 16 -10.12 2.58 -9.56
CA GLU A 16 -11.49 2.39 -10.00
C GLU A 16 -11.67 0.98 -10.55
N ASP A 17 -12.88 0.45 -10.52
CA ASP A 17 -13.14 -0.94 -10.92
C ASP A 17 -12.87 -1.21 -12.42
N ASP A 18 -12.53 -0.18 -13.20
CA ASP A 18 -12.16 -0.22 -14.62
C ASP A 18 -10.64 -0.21 -14.89
N VAL A 19 -9.81 -0.35 -13.85
CA VAL A 19 -8.33 -0.40 -13.97
C VAL A 19 -7.71 -1.73 -13.57
N VAL A 20 -6.53 -2.03 -14.15
CA VAL A 20 -5.59 -3.03 -13.63
C VAL A 20 -4.36 -2.28 -13.14
N ALA A 21 -3.88 -2.57 -11.94
CA ALA A 21 -2.74 -1.89 -11.34
C ALA A 21 -1.92 -2.83 -10.46
N TRP A 22 -0.66 -2.48 -10.23
CA TRP A 22 0.22 -3.22 -9.32
C TRP A 22 0.92 -2.27 -8.37
N ALA A 23 1.03 -2.69 -7.11
CA ALA A 23 1.74 -1.96 -6.09
C ALA A 23 2.58 -2.89 -5.22
N LEU A 24 3.66 -2.34 -4.66
CA LEU A 24 4.42 -2.99 -3.61
C LEU A 24 4.18 -2.23 -2.30
N LEU A 25 3.95 -3.00 -1.24
CA LEU A 25 3.66 -2.51 0.09
C LEU A 25 4.61 -3.17 1.09
N ARG A 26 5.28 -2.36 1.92
CA ARG A 26 5.93 -2.84 3.14
C ARG A 26 4.90 -2.86 4.28
N TRP A 27 4.53 -4.06 4.67
CA TRP A 27 3.63 -4.36 5.78
C TRP A 27 4.44 -4.81 6.99
N GLU A 28 4.34 -4.08 8.10
CA GLU A 28 4.93 -4.52 9.36
C GLU A 28 3.91 -5.40 10.11
N VAL A 29 4.39 -6.46 10.76
CA VAL A 29 3.58 -7.34 11.63
C VAL A 29 4.29 -7.49 12.97
N GLY A 30 3.55 -7.41 14.08
CA GLY A 30 4.05 -7.68 15.42
C GLY A 30 4.26 -6.43 16.28
N SER A 31 4.81 -6.61 17.47
CA SER A 31 5.11 -5.51 18.40
C SER A 31 6.38 -5.81 19.19
N GLY A 32 6.98 -4.78 19.81
CA GLY A 32 8.18 -4.96 20.61
C GLY A 32 9.39 -5.38 19.78
N THR A 33 10.11 -6.39 20.27
CA THR A 33 11.25 -7.03 19.58
C THR A 33 10.84 -7.98 18.46
N PHE A 34 9.53 -8.21 18.27
CA PHE A 34 9.00 -9.19 17.30
C PHE A 34 8.40 -8.53 16.05
N VAL A 35 8.70 -7.25 15.80
CA VAL A 35 8.30 -6.58 14.57
C VAL A 35 9.04 -7.18 13.39
N ARG A 36 8.29 -7.62 12.38
CA ARG A 36 8.80 -8.14 11.12
C ARG A 36 8.19 -7.34 9.98
N SER A 37 9.04 -6.85 9.07
CA SER A 37 8.61 -6.24 7.82
C SER A 37 8.38 -7.34 6.78
N LYS A 38 7.25 -7.28 6.08
CA LYS A 38 6.84 -8.18 5.01
C LYS A 38 6.48 -7.33 3.79
N LEU A 39 7.06 -7.68 2.65
CA LEU A 39 6.71 -7.07 1.37
C LEU A 39 5.49 -7.78 0.78
N VAL A 40 4.48 -7.01 0.41
CA VAL A 40 3.22 -7.49 -0.15
C VAL A 40 3.08 -6.87 -1.54
N ALA A 41 3.01 -7.71 -2.56
CA ALA A 41 2.61 -7.29 -3.90
C ALA A 41 1.08 -7.25 -3.96
N ILE A 42 0.51 -6.11 -4.34
CA ILE A 42 -0.92 -5.97 -4.56
C ILE A 42 -1.15 -5.92 -6.06
N HIS A 43 -2.04 -6.77 -6.53
CA HIS A 43 -2.53 -6.79 -7.91
C HIS A 43 -4.00 -6.38 -7.90
N PHE A 44 -4.29 -5.17 -8.35
CA PHE A 44 -5.65 -4.75 -8.60
C PHE A 44 -6.07 -5.18 -9.99
N ASN A 45 -7.19 -5.88 -10.07
CA ASN A 45 -7.70 -6.46 -11.30
C ASN A 45 -9.19 -6.15 -11.39
N GLY A 46 -9.50 -4.89 -11.71
CA GLY A 46 -10.85 -4.35 -11.73
C GLY A 46 -11.83 -5.21 -12.55
N GLU A 47 -13.02 -5.45 -11.98
CA GLU A 47 -14.05 -6.27 -12.63
C GLU A 47 -14.63 -5.61 -13.88
N GLU A 48 -14.67 -4.27 -13.92
CA GLU A 48 -15.21 -3.46 -15.01
C GLU A 48 -14.21 -3.19 -16.14
N VAL A 49 -12.94 -3.62 -15.99
CA VAL A 49 -11.95 -3.53 -17.07
C VAL A 49 -12.42 -4.38 -18.27
N PRO A 50 -12.49 -3.81 -19.49
CA PRO A 50 -12.85 -4.57 -20.69
C PRO A 50 -11.99 -5.81 -20.87
N VAL A 51 -12.61 -6.96 -21.17
CA VAL A 51 -11.96 -8.29 -21.18
C VAL A 51 -10.63 -8.32 -21.94
N VAL A 52 -10.58 -7.71 -23.13
CA VAL A 52 -9.38 -7.65 -23.96
C VAL A 52 -8.28 -6.82 -23.30
N ARG A 53 -8.63 -5.64 -22.75
CA ARG A 53 -7.69 -4.77 -22.03
C ARG A 53 -7.16 -5.47 -20.79
N ARG A 54 -8.03 -6.09 -19.99
CA ARG A 54 -7.67 -6.88 -18.81
C ARG A 54 -6.73 -8.02 -19.16
N GLY A 55 -7.04 -8.80 -20.20
CA GLY A 55 -6.20 -9.90 -20.68
C GLY A 55 -4.81 -9.42 -21.10
N ARG A 56 -4.73 -8.31 -21.85
CA ARG A 56 -3.46 -7.69 -22.27
C ARG A 56 -2.60 -7.25 -21.09
N LEU A 57 -3.22 -6.61 -20.08
CA LEU A 57 -2.50 -6.13 -18.90
C LEU A 57 -2.05 -7.31 -18.02
N ASN A 58 -2.92 -8.29 -17.78
CA ASN A 58 -2.59 -9.47 -16.97
C ASN A 58 -1.52 -10.37 -17.60
N ALA A 59 -1.38 -10.37 -18.92
CA ALA A 59 -0.27 -11.05 -19.59
C ALA A 59 1.12 -10.50 -19.16
N ARG A 60 1.16 -9.27 -18.63
CA ARG A 60 2.37 -8.64 -18.10
C ARG A 60 2.64 -8.93 -16.63
N SER A 61 1.75 -9.62 -15.92
CA SER A 61 1.92 -9.87 -14.48
C SER A 61 3.27 -10.52 -14.14
N GLY A 62 3.80 -11.40 -15.00
CA GLY A 62 5.13 -11.97 -14.80
C GLY A 62 6.26 -10.93 -14.87
N GLU A 63 6.19 -10.00 -15.82
CA GLU A 63 7.13 -8.87 -15.96
C GLU A 63 7.06 -7.96 -14.73
N VAL A 64 5.84 -7.66 -14.26
CA VAL A 64 5.64 -6.82 -13.09
C VAL A 64 6.15 -7.49 -11.82
N MET A 65 5.88 -8.77 -11.60
CA MET A 65 6.38 -9.47 -10.41
C MET A 65 7.90 -9.56 -10.41
N ALA A 66 8.53 -9.76 -11.57
CA ALA A 66 9.99 -9.70 -11.69
C ALA A 66 10.55 -8.32 -11.33
N LEU A 67 9.86 -7.25 -11.75
CA LEU A 67 10.22 -5.86 -11.43
C LEU A 67 10.03 -5.54 -9.94
N LEU A 68 8.93 -5.98 -9.33
CA LEU A 68 8.65 -5.79 -7.91
C LEU A 68 9.65 -6.52 -6.99
N GLY A 69 10.27 -7.58 -7.49
CA GLY A 69 11.23 -8.39 -6.75
C GLY A 69 10.57 -9.34 -5.75
N GLU A 70 11.28 -9.68 -4.68
CA GLU A 70 10.84 -10.67 -3.70
C GLU A 70 9.70 -10.13 -2.82
N ALA A 71 8.47 -10.48 -3.16
CA ALA A 71 7.30 -10.27 -2.32
C ALA A 71 7.05 -11.51 -1.44
N HIS A 72 6.77 -11.27 -0.17
CA HIS A 72 6.42 -12.32 0.79
C HIS A 72 4.99 -12.83 0.59
N ALA A 73 4.12 -12.00 0.01
CA ALA A 73 2.74 -12.35 -0.30
C ALA A 73 2.28 -11.57 -1.52
N THR A 74 1.37 -12.17 -2.29
CA THR A 74 0.64 -11.49 -3.35
C THR A 74 -0.84 -11.45 -3.00
N LEU A 75 -1.44 -10.27 -3.10
CA LEU A 75 -2.86 -10.04 -2.85
C LEU A 75 -3.54 -9.56 -4.14
N GLU A 76 -4.47 -10.35 -4.67
CA GLU A 76 -5.35 -9.91 -5.75
C GLU A 76 -6.61 -9.26 -5.16
N VAL A 77 -6.93 -8.07 -5.66
CA VAL A 77 -8.14 -7.32 -5.30
C VAL A 77 -8.89 -6.95 -6.58
N LYS A 78 -10.20 -7.14 -6.59
CA LYS A 78 -11.02 -6.98 -7.80
C LYS A 78 -11.93 -5.77 -7.78
N ARG A 79 -12.27 -5.30 -6.58
CA ARG A 79 -13.13 -4.16 -6.39
C ARG A 79 -12.50 -3.16 -5.45
N LYS A 80 -12.74 -1.89 -5.70
CA LYS A 80 -12.31 -0.78 -4.86
C LYS A 80 -12.86 -0.92 -3.46
N GLU A 81 -14.12 -1.35 -3.31
CA GLU A 81 -14.74 -1.56 -2.00
C GLU A 81 -13.96 -2.54 -1.11
N ASP A 82 -13.25 -3.50 -1.70
CA ASP A 82 -12.43 -4.48 -0.99
C ASP A 82 -11.04 -3.95 -0.59
N LEU A 83 -10.63 -2.76 -1.03
CA LEU A 83 -9.33 -2.15 -0.67
C LEU A 83 -9.31 -1.54 0.74
N HIS A 84 -10.17 -1.99 1.64
CA HIS A 84 -10.16 -1.54 3.02
C HIS A 84 -9.27 -2.44 3.90
N LEU A 85 -8.78 -1.87 5.00
CA LEU A 85 -7.90 -2.56 5.95
C LEU A 85 -8.35 -3.98 6.29
N ASN A 86 -9.62 -4.15 6.68
CA ASN A 86 -10.10 -5.44 7.19
C ASN A 86 -9.90 -6.58 6.18
N PHE A 87 -10.18 -6.32 4.90
CA PHE A 87 -10.01 -7.27 3.82
C PHE A 87 -8.54 -7.62 3.62
N ILE A 88 -7.68 -6.61 3.58
CA ILE A 88 -6.24 -6.78 3.40
C ILE A 88 -5.65 -7.56 4.57
N CYS A 89 -5.98 -7.19 5.81
CA CYS A 89 -5.56 -7.92 7.01
C CYS A 89 -6.02 -9.38 6.99
N GLU A 90 -7.29 -9.64 6.69
CA GLU A 90 -7.82 -11.01 6.64
C GLU A 90 -7.13 -11.86 5.59
N ARG A 91 -6.85 -11.28 4.41
CA ARG A 91 -6.18 -11.99 3.31
C ARG A 91 -4.70 -12.20 3.60
N LEU A 92 -4.00 -11.16 4.05
CA LEU A 92 -2.60 -11.25 4.42
C LEU A 92 -2.38 -12.21 5.58
N MET A 93 -3.28 -12.24 6.56
CA MET A 93 -3.16 -13.21 7.64
C MET A 93 -3.22 -14.64 7.13
N LYS A 94 -4.16 -14.97 6.24
CA LYS A 94 -4.23 -16.33 5.67
C LYS A 94 -2.95 -16.72 4.93
N VAL A 95 -2.34 -15.78 4.22
CA VAL A 95 -1.11 -16.04 3.46
C VAL A 95 0.11 -16.11 4.39
N LEU A 96 0.22 -15.20 5.36
CA LEU A 96 1.38 -15.10 6.24
C LEU A 96 1.37 -16.12 7.40
N THR A 97 0.20 -16.57 7.86
CA THR A 97 0.11 -17.62 8.89
C THR A 97 0.26 -19.02 8.31
N ALA A 98 0.02 -19.22 7.01
CA ALA A 98 0.27 -20.50 6.35
C ALA A 98 1.76 -20.90 6.40
N ASP A 99 2.67 -19.91 6.38
CA ASP A 99 4.12 -20.14 6.45
C ASP A 99 4.67 -20.20 7.89
N ALA A 100 3.89 -19.77 8.88
CA ALA A 100 4.27 -19.79 10.28
C ALA A 100 3.47 -20.88 11.03
N MET A 101 3.96 -22.12 10.96
CA MET A 101 3.61 -23.16 11.94
C MET A 101 4.13 -22.75 13.33
N GLU A 102 3.54 -21.75 13.97
CA GLU A 102 3.41 -21.67 15.42
C GLU A 102 2.65 -20.41 15.87
N LYS A 103 1.69 -20.66 16.74
CA LYS A 103 0.93 -19.73 17.58
C LYS A 103 1.62 -18.39 17.85
N SER A 104 1.10 -17.31 17.30
CA SER A 104 0.80 -16.06 18.03
C SER A 104 0.24 -15.03 17.05
N MET A 105 -0.66 -14.17 17.53
CA MET A 105 -1.40 -13.15 16.79
C MET A 105 -2.67 -13.69 16.09
N SER A 106 -3.80 -13.66 16.79
CA SER A 106 -5.11 -13.75 16.13
C SER A 106 -5.33 -12.50 15.27
N ALA A 107 -6.16 -12.61 14.21
CA ALA A 107 -6.52 -11.47 13.38
C ALA A 107 -7.13 -10.30 14.20
N GLU A 108 -7.80 -10.62 15.32
CA GLU A 108 -8.37 -9.65 16.26
C GLU A 108 -7.30 -8.87 17.02
N ALA A 109 -6.20 -9.50 17.42
CA ALA A 109 -5.10 -8.82 18.10
C ALA A 109 -4.45 -7.78 17.18
N LEU A 110 -4.22 -8.13 15.91
CA LEU A 110 -3.68 -7.20 14.91
C LEU A 110 -4.64 -6.06 14.57
N ARG A 111 -5.94 -6.34 14.45
CA ARG A 111 -6.96 -5.30 14.27
C ARG A 111 -6.94 -4.32 15.45
N LYS A 112 -6.91 -4.83 16.68
CA LYS A 112 -6.89 -4.01 17.89
C LYS A 112 -5.61 -3.17 18.01
N ASP A 113 -4.45 -3.78 17.73
CA ASP A 113 -3.18 -3.06 17.71
C ASP A 113 -3.24 -1.91 16.69
N TYR A 114 -3.83 -2.17 15.53
CA TYR A 114 -4.01 -1.16 14.51
C TYR A 114 -5.00 -0.04 14.89
N GLU A 115 -6.15 -0.38 15.49
CA GLU A 115 -7.12 0.61 15.98
C GLU A 115 -6.52 1.53 17.05
N ASN A 116 -5.76 0.95 17.99
CA ASN A 116 -5.05 1.71 19.03
C ASN A 116 -4.05 2.69 18.40
N LEU A 117 -3.34 2.27 17.35
CA LEU A 117 -2.40 3.12 16.63
C LEU A 117 -3.09 4.28 15.92
N ILE A 118 -4.25 4.06 15.27
CA ILE A 118 -5.04 5.15 14.67
C ILE A 118 -5.43 6.17 15.76
N ALA A 119 -5.87 5.69 16.92
CA ALA A 119 -6.28 6.54 18.03
C ALA A 119 -5.11 7.38 18.57
N GLU A 120 -3.94 6.77 18.80
CA GLU A 120 -2.74 7.48 19.25
C GLU A 120 -2.28 8.55 18.26
N GLN A 121 -2.40 8.29 16.96
CA GLN A 121 -2.02 9.25 15.93
C GLN A 121 -3.00 10.42 15.84
N LYS A 122 -4.30 10.18 15.98
CA LYS A 122 -5.29 11.25 16.10
C LYS A 122 -4.97 12.16 17.29
N MET A 123 -4.52 11.59 18.41
CA MET A 123 -4.08 12.35 19.58
C MET A 123 -2.79 13.14 19.34
N LYS A 124 -1.78 12.56 18.69
CA LYS A 124 -0.50 13.24 18.34
C LYS A 124 -0.67 14.34 17.30
N LYS A 125 -1.62 14.19 16.37
CA LYS A 125 -1.97 15.21 15.37
C LYS A 125 -2.70 16.41 15.99
N ALA A 126 -3.50 16.20 17.05
CA ALA A 126 -4.17 17.28 17.76
C ALA A 126 -3.21 18.17 18.55
N SER A 127 -2.04 17.65 18.96
CA SER A 127 -1.05 18.37 19.76
C SER A 127 0.13 18.96 18.98
N SER A 128 0.35 18.57 17.72
CA SER A 128 1.50 19.02 16.93
C SER A 128 1.14 20.11 15.91
N GLN A 129 1.56 21.34 16.17
CA GLN A 129 1.55 22.44 15.20
C GLN A 129 2.51 22.14 14.02
N LYS A 130 1.98 22.19 12.79
CA LYS A 130 2.70 22.22 11.48
C LYS A 130 3.86 21.23 11.32
N SER A 131 3.61 19.92 11.35
CA SER A 131 4.50 19.00 10.62
C SER A 131 4.15 19.05 9.13
N ILE A 132 5.17 19.24 8.29
CA ILE A 132 5.07 19.03 6.85
C ILE A 132 4.56 17.60 6.68
N GLY A 133 3.32 17.43 6.22
CA GLY A 133 2.76 16.11 5.96
C GLY A 133 3.69 15.30 5.05
N PRO A 134 3.70 13.97 5.16
CA PRO A 134 4.56 13.17 4.31
C PRO A 134 4.28 13.49 2.85
N ARG A 135 5.35 13.76 2.12
CA ARG A 135 5.28 14.10 0.70
C ARG A 135 5.46 12.83 -0.10
N THR A 136 4.58 12.61 -1.06
CA THR A 136 4.74 11.56 -2.08
C THR A 136 5.88 11.91 -3.04
N ALA A 137 6.41 10.91 -3.74
CA ALA A 137 7.41 11.08 -4.78
C ALA A 137 7.00 12.16 -5.79
N LYS A 138 5.73 12.11 -6.24
CA LYS A 138 5.13 13.12 -7.12
C LYS A 138 5.14 14.53 -6.53
N GLU A 139 4.73 14.69 -5.27
CA GLU A 139 4.70 16.01 -4.62
C GLU A 139 6.09 16.61 -4.40
N THR A 140 7.12 15.77 -4.29
CA THR A 140 8.50 16.26 -4.17
C THR A 140 9.13 16.69 -5.51
N GLN A 141 8.46 16.48 -6.64
CA GLN A 141 8.96 16.75 -8.01
C GLN A 141 10.37 16.18 -8.27
N LYS A 142 10.75 15.12 -7.55
CA LYS A 142 12.00 14.41 -7.80
C LYS A 142 11.75 13.35 -8.87
N ASN A 143 12.55 13.37 -9.93
CA ASN A 143 12.60 12.27 -10.89
C ASN A 143 13.21 11.06 -10.19
N ILE A 144 12.34 10.22 -9.64
CA ILE A 144 12.69 9.01 -8.93
C ILE A 144 12.51 7.83 -9.88
N THR A 145 13.55 7.01 -10.01
CA THR A 145 13.51 5.77 -10.80
C THR A 145 12.71 4.70 -10.07
N VAL A 146 12.08 3.79 -10.83
CA VAL A 146 11.35 2.63 -10.30
C VAL A 146 12.22 1.80 -9.35
N ASP A 147 13.44 1.45 -9.76
CA ASP A 147 14.34 0.60 -8.97
C ASP A 147 14.65 1.21 -7.60
N TRP A 148 14.91 2.52 -7.56
CA TRP A 148 15.15 3.23 -6.30
C TRP A 148 13.91 3.24 -5.40
N ALA A 149 12.73 3.49 -5.97
CA ALA A 149 11.48 3.50 -5.19
C ALA A 149 11.17 2.12 -4.62
N LEU A 150 11.31 1.06 -5.42
CA LEU A 150 11.10 -0.32 -4.96
C LEU A 150 12.15 -0.74 -3.93
N SER A 151 13.42 -0.37 -4.12
CA SER A 151 14.48 -0.58 -3.13
C SER A 151 14.19 0.15 -1.82
N ALA A 152 13.70 1.39 -1.89
CA ALA A 152 13.28 2.17 -0.72
C ALA A 152 12.08 1.55 0.02
N VAL A 153 11.18 0.86 -0.69
CA VAL A 153 10.10 0.07 -0.08
C VAL A 153 10.65 -1.23 0.54
N GLY A 154 11.71 -1.82 -0.02
CA GLY A 154 12.41 -2.96 0.57
C GLY A 154 13.16 -2.63 1.87
N ASP A 155 13.72 -1.43 1.98
CA ASP A 155 14.47 -0.98 3.15
C ASP A 155 13.54 -0.55 4.29
N ALA A 156 13.63 -1.22 5.45
CA ALA A 156 12.85 -0.89 6.65
C ALA A 156 13.07 0.57 7.12
N THR A 157 14.26 1.12 6.89
CA THR A 157 14.60 2.51 7.20
C THR A 157 14.38 3.47 6.02
N GLY A 158 13.94 2.92 4.88
CA GLY A 158 13.75 3.63 3.64
C GLY A 158 12.63 4.67 3.71
N PRO A 159 12.71 5.71 2.88
CA PRO A 159 11.80 6.84 2.91
C PRO A 159 10.39 6.51 2.42
N TYR A 160 10.13 5.30 1.89
CA TYR A 160 8.83 4.89 1.38
C TYR A 160 8.40 3.56 1.99
N ASN A 161 7.10 3.39 2.22
CA ASN A 161 6.49 2.11 2.61
C ASN A 161 5.58 1.54 1.52
N TRP A 162 5.33 2.28 0.44
CA TRP A 162 4.62 1.77 -0.73
C TRP A 162 5.11 2.41 -2.03
N ALA A 163 4.93 1.70 -3.13
CA ALA A 163 5.14 2.17 -4.50
C ALA A 163 4.05 1.62 -5.42
N LEU A 164 3.56 2.46 -6.33
CA LEU A 164 2.52 2.16 -7.32
C LEU A 164 3.14 2.25 -8.72
N LEU A 165 2.88 1.24 -9.55
CA LEU A 165 3.35 1.21 -10.93
C LEU A 165 2.24 1.56 -11.91
N GLU A 166 2.62 2.24 -13.00
CA GLU A 166 1.72 2.49 -14.12
C GLU A 166 1.60 1.21 -14.96
N PRO A 167 0.38 0.69 -15.21
CA PRO A 167 0.18 -0.65 -15.77
C PRO A 167 0.66 -0.80 -17.23
N GLU A 168 0.67 0.29 -18.00
CA GLU A 168 1.05 0.25 -19.42
C GLU A 168 2.53 0.51 -19.65
N LYS A 169 3.18 1.36 -18.84
CA LYS A 169 4.61 1.69 -19.01
C LYS A 169 5.53 0.96 -18.04
N LEU A 170 4.97 0.43 -16.94
CA LEU A 170 5.73 -0.09 -15.79
C LEU A 170 6.69 0.94 -15.19
N GLU A 171 6.35 2.21 -15.34
CA GLU A 171 7.04 3.31 -14.70
C GLU A 171 6.45 3.57 -13.32
N LEU A 172 7.22 4.28 -12.50
CA LEU A 172 6.78 4.64 -11.15
C LEU A 172 5.63 5.65 -11.29
N HIS A 173 4.43 5.21 -10.95
CA HIS A 173 3.31 6.11 -10.88
C HIS A 173 3.44 7.00 -9.65
N ASN A 174 3.70 6.41 -8.48
CA ASN A 174 3.95 7.16 -7.26
C ASN A 174 4.60 6.30 -6.18
N ALA A 175 5.16 6.93 -5.16
CA ALA A 175 5.63 6.27 -3.95
C ALA A 175 5.48 7.22 -2.77
N GLY A 176 5.38 6.70 -1.56
CA GLY A 176 5.15 7.56 -0.41
C GLY A 176 5.37 6.89 0.93
N TYR A 177 5.15 7.69 1.97
CA TYR A 177 5.36 7.32 3.36
C TYR A 177 4.22 7.81 4.22
N GLY A 178 3.13 7.05 4.35
CA GLY A 178 1.94 7.56 5.03
C GLY A 178 0.76 6.60 4.97
N GLY A 179 -0.35 6.98 5.61
CA GLY A 179 -1.54 6.14 5.75
C GLY A 179 -2.89 6.84 5.56
N ILE A 180 -3.99 6.08 5.63
CA ILE A 180 -5.40 6.38 5.30
C ILE A 180 -5.91 7.74 5.82
N VAL A 181 -5.32 8.27 6.89
CA VAL A 181 -5.76 9.50 7.56
C VAL A 181 -5.15 10.75 6.90
N GLU A 182 -5.14 10.79 5.57
CA GLU A 182 -4.60 11.91 4.78
C GLU A 182 -5.56 12.56 3.80
N SER A 183 -6.77 12.04 3.60
CA SER A 183 -7.78 12.69 2.73
C SER A 183 -9.12 12.98 3.39
N GLY A 184 -9.12 13.20 4.71
CA GLY A 184 -10.23 13.90 5.38
C GLY A 184 -10.31 15.40 5.06
N ILE A 185 -9.38 15.95 4.26
CA ILE A 185 -9.43 17.33 3.79
C ILE A 185 -9.21 17.30 2.27
N PRO A 186 -10.21 17.68 1.43
CA PRO A 186 -9.95 17.93 0.04
C PRO A 186 -8.95 19.08 -0.04
N ARG A 187 -7.69 18.78 -0.37
CA ARG A 187 -6.78 19.83 -0.84
C ARG A 187 -7.24 20.12 -2.27
N ASN A 188 -7.93 21.24 -2.44
CA ASN A 188 -8.32 21.82 -3.73
C ASN A 188 -7.18 21.64 -4.75
N GLY A 189 -7.26 20.58 -5.55
CA GLY A 189 -6.31 20.22 -6.57
C GLY A 189 -7.08 20.12 -7.88
N PRO A 190 -6.60 20.76 -8.96
CA PRO A 190 -7.38 20.96 -10.19
C PRO A 190 -7.59 19.68 -11.04
N TYR A 191 -7.23 18.50 -10.54
CA TYR A 191 -7.22 17.26 -11.33
C TYR A 191 -8.29 16.24 -10.95
N CYS A 192 -9.33 16.63 -10.21
CA CYS A 192 -10.51 15.79 -9.95
C CYS A 192 -11.75 16.31 -10.70
N THR A 193 -11.67 16.31 -12.04
CA THR A 193 -12.81 16.30 -12.97
C THR A 193 -12.31 15.51 -14.18
N ARG A 194 -12.98 14.50 -14.75
CA ARG A 194 -14.38 14.07 -14.78
C ARG A 194 -14.46 12.55 -14.70
#